data_AF-A0ABD6F1T7-F1
#
_entry.id   AF-A0ABD6F1T7-F1
#
_cell.length_a   1.000
_cell.length_b   1.000
_cell.length_c   1.000
_cell.angle_alpha   90.00
_cell.angle_beta   90.00
_cell.angle_gamma   90.00
#
_symmetry.space_group_name_H-M   'P 1'
#
loop_
_entity.id
_entity.type
_entity.pdbx_description
1 polymer ?
#
loop_
_entity_poly.entity_id
_entity_poly.type
_entity_poly.pdbx_seq_one_letter_code
_entity_poly.pdbx_strand_id
1 'polypeptide(L)'
;MPDPLQRYRQKRDFRVTTEPQGGAAAGEALSFVVQKHAARRLHYDFRLELDGVLKSWAVPKGPSLDPADKRMAVHVEDHPLDYGGFEGIIPEGHYGAGTVIVWDRGIWEPVGDPHEGYRKGKLKFDLHGEKLRGRWTLVRMHGREGGKQEPWLLIKEQDEAARPAAEYSIVDELPDSVLGAKGARTKKTAARKTGAKRRAPELALPSQAVKAKLPLMLAPMLTTLVDAPPRRGDWIYEVKFDGYRLLARVEGGDVRLYTRNGNDWTSRLKPLARALGEMRLPDCWLDGEIVVQNERGVPDFQALQNAFDTASTQDIVYYVFDLPYCAGHDLRPVPLRERRAVLKRLIEAHTQPRVRYSEDFDVPPEELLKTMCDLRMEGLIGKKADSTYVSRRSPAWVKLKCIQRQEFVIGGYTEPQGGRIGFGSLLLGLYDEAGKLRYVGNVGTGFDDRTLKALTAKLRELDTQEMPFAERPARGAGFAGGKPHWVKPKLVAEIVFSEWTRDGRIRQAVFHGLRSDKPAKAITREKPMPLEDTKPKRAALPAGLKVTNPERVIDPSTGITKLELVEYYARV
;
A
#
# COMPACT_ATOMS: atom_id res chain seq x y z
N MET A 1 15.15 -26.99 30.76
CA MET A 1 14.70 -26.26 29.55
C MET A 1 15.12 -24.80 29.69
N PRO A 2 15.41 -24.06 28.60
CA PRO A 2 15.66 -22.63 28.68
C PRO A 2 14.43 -21.90 29.23
N ASP A 3 14.64 -20.86 30.04
CA ASP A 3 13.56 -20.02 30.60
C ASP A 3 12.78 -19.32 29.46
N PRO A 4 11.49 -19.65 29.22
CA PRO A 4 10.72 -19.09 28.12
C PRO A 4 10.53 -17.57 28.23
N LEU A 5 10.63 -17.01 29.45
CA LEU A 5 10.46 -15.58 29.71
C LEU A 5 11.78 -14.79 29.66
N GLN A 6 12.91 -15.44 29.35
CA GLN A 6 14.21 -14.78 29.32
C GLN A 6 14.23 -13.56 28.37
N ARG A 7 13.69 -13.73 27.15
CA ARG A 7 13.60 -12.63 26.16
C ARG A 7 12.65 -11.52 26.60
N TYR A 8 11.57 -11.88 27.30
CA TYR A 8 10.64 -10.90 27.85
C TYR A 8 11.35 -10.01 28.88
N ARG A 9 12.00 -10.64 29.86
CA ARG A 9 12.73 -9.94 30.94
C ARG A 9 13.89 -9.08 30.42
N GLN A 10 14.62 -9.55 29.41
CA GLN A 10 15.73 -8.80 28.80
C GLN A 10 15.30 -7.50 28.09
N LYS A 11 14.05 -7.42 27.64
CA LYS A 11 13.52 -6.27 26.90
C LYS A 11 12.92 -5.19 27.79
N ARG A 12 12.76 -5.43 29.10
CA ARG A 12 12.11 -4.49 30.04
C ARG A 12 13.07 -4.03 31.12
N ASP A 13 12.90 -2.77 31.55
CA ASP A 13 13.45 -2.28 32.81
C ASP A 13 12.32 -2.16 33.83
N PHE A 14 12.17 -3.17 34.69
CA PHE A 14 11.09 -3.26 35.68
C PHE A 14 11.22 -2.27 36.84
N ARG A 15 12.27 -1.44 36.86
CA ARG A 15 12.33 -0.28 37.78
C ARG A 15 11.49 0.89 37.26
N VAL A 16 11.11 0.87 35.98
CA VAL A 16 10.45 1.99 35.30
C VAL A 16 9.11 1.59 34.69
N THR A 17 9.01 0.38 34.11
CA THR A 17 7.72 -0.13 33.60
C THR A 17 6.85 -0.68 34.72
N THR A 18 5.54 -0.52 34.59
CA THR A 18 4.54 -1.15 35.47
C THR A 18 4.15 -2.56 35.03
N GLU A 19 4.79 -3.09 33.99
CA GLU A 19 4.58 -4.46 33.50
C GLU A 19 5.03 -5.51 34.54
N PRO A 20 4.32 -6.64 34.68
CA PRO A 20 4.68 -7.69 35.64
C PRO A 20 5.94 -8.47 35.26
N GLN A 21 6.69 -8.97 36.25
CA GLN A 21 7.92 -9.76 36.08
C GLN A 21 7.67 -11.28 35.89
N GLY A 22 6.43 -11.71 36.10
CA GLY A 22 5.99 -13.11 36.16
C GLY A 22 5.84 -13.64 37.58
N GLY A 23 4.82 -14.48 37.82
CA GLY A 23 4.54 -15.07 39.13
C GLY A 23 3.17 -15.75 39.28
N ALA A 24 2.25 -15.59 38.32
CA ALA A 24 0.96 -16.29 38.34
C ALA A 24 1.10 -17.77 37.93
N ALA A 25 0.42 -18.65 38.66
CA ALA A 25 0.30 -20.07 38.33
C ALA A 25 -0.75 -20.30 37.23
N ALA A 26 -0.53 -21.31 36.40
CA ALA A 26 -1.49 -21.75 35.39
C ALA A 26 -2.81 -22.21 36.06
N GLY A 27 -3.94 -21.87 35.44
CA GLY A 27 -5.26 -22.33 35.87
C GLY A 27 -5.60 -23.71 35.32
N GLU A 28 -6.77 -24.25 35.69
CA GLU A 28 -7.25 -25.54 35.14
C GLU A 28 -7.67 -25.47 33.65
N ALA A 29 -8.02 -24.27 33.16
CA ALA A 29 -8.39 -24.02 31.76
C ALA A 29 -7.38 -23.07 31.09
N LEU A 30 -7.09 -23.31 29.80
CA LEU A 30 -6.13 -22.51 29.04
C LEU A 30 -6.71 -21.12 28.74
N SER A 31 -6.06 -20.08 29.25
CA SER A 31 -6.52 -18.70 29.05
C SER A 31 -6.09 -18.12 27.70
N PHE A 32 -6.90 -17.20 27.17
CA PHE A 32 -6.47 -16.31 26.10
C PHE A 32 -6.75 -14.86 26.46
N VAL A 33 -5.98 -13.98 25.85
CA VAL A 33 -6.15 -12.54 26.00
C VAL A 33 -5.86 -11.84 24.69
N VAL A 34 -6.57 -10.76 24.44
CA VAL A 34 -6.27 -9.80 23.40
C VAL A 34 -6.08 -8.44 24.02
N GLN A 35 -4.89 -7.86 23.91
CA GLN A 35 -4.60 -6.51 24.39
C GLN A 35 -4.57 -5.53 23.23
N LYS A 36 -5.33 -4.43 23.32
CA LYS A 36 -5.23 -3.33 22.36
C LYS A 36 -4.10 -2.41 22.82
N HIS A 37 -3.09 -2.28 21.98
CA HIS A 37 -1.85 -1.60 22.30
C HIS A 37 -1.67 -0.39 21.38
N ALA A 38 -1.93 0.80 21.94
CA ALA A 38 -1.68 2.09 21.32
C ALA A 38 -0.22 2.51 21.54
N ALA A 39 0.70 1.77 20.92
CA ALA A 39 2.12 2.11 20.83
C ALA A 39 2.38 3.14 19.72
N ARG A 40 3.61 3.20 19.16
CA ARG A 40 3.91 3.98 17.94
C ARG A 40 2.92 3.73 16.79
N ARG A 41 2.34 2.52 16.74
CA ARG A 41 1.24 2.11 15.85
C ARG A 41 0.24 1.30 16.68
N LEU A 42 -1.05 1.51 16.45
CA LEU A 42 -2.10 0.70 17.07
C LEU A 42 -2.02 -0.74 16.56
N HIS A 43 -2.07 -1.71 17.47
CA HIS A 43 -2.18 -3.12 17.14
C HIS A 43 -2.89 -3.87 18.27
N TYR A 44 -3.25 -5.13 18.01
CA TYR A 44 -3.88 -6.01 18.98
C TYR A 44 -2.96 -7.19 19.25
N ASP A 45 -2.44 -7.30 20.46
CA ASP A 45 -1.64 -8.44 20.88
C ASP A 45 -2.57 -9.61 21.21
N PHE A 46 -2.68 -10.58 20.30
CA PHE A 46 -3.41 -11.82 20.50
C PHE A 46 -2.51 -12.83 21.21
N ARG A 47 -2.99 -13.44 22.30
CA ARG A 47 -2.17 -14.35 23.10
C ARG A 47 -2.94 -15.58 23.56
N LEU A 48 -2.28 -16.73 23.50
CA LEU A 48 -2.80 -18.03 23.97
C LEU A 48 -1.88 -18.58 25.04
N GLU A 49 -2.44 -19.03 26.16
CA GLU A 49 -1.70 -19.78 27.18
C GLU A 49 -1.29 -21.15 26.65
N LEU A 50 0.01 -21.44 26.66
CA LEU A 50 0.58 -22.76 26.38
C LEU A 50 1.93 -22.89 27.08
N ASP A 51 2.19 -24.03 27.74
CA ASP A 51 3.42 -24.28 28.50
C ASP A 51 3.66 -23.27 29.65
N GLY A 52 2.58 -22.80 30.30
CA GLY A 52 2.67 -21.86 31.43
C GLY A 52 3.09 -20.43 31.07
N VAL A 53 3.03 -20.08 29.78
CA VAL A 53 3.30 -18.73 29.26
C VAL A 53 2.26 -18.34 28.21
N LEU A 54 2.17 -17.04 27.92
CA LEU A 54 1.35 -16.51 26.83
C LEU A 54 2.15 -16.49 25.53
N LYS A 55 1.88 -17.43 24.62
CA LYS A 55 2.34 -17.38 23.22
C LYS A 55 1.67 -16.20 22.54
N SER A 56 2.45 -15.34 21.89
CA SER A 56 2.02 -13.97 21.62
C SER A 56 2.22 -13.56 20.17
N TRP A 57 1.20 -12.91 19.60
CA TRP A 57 1.22 -12.38 18.24
C TRP A 57 0.66 -10.96 18.18
N ALA A 58 1.41 -10.04 17.57
CA ALA A 58 0.90 -8.72 17.25
C ALA A 58 0.06 -8.78 15.96
N VAL A 59 -1.22 -8.39 16.05
CA VAL A 59 -2.19 -8.36 14.95
C VAL A 59 -2.52 -6.90 14.61
N PRO A 60 -1.88 -6.29 13.59
CA PRO A 60 -1.96 -4.84 13.37
C PRO A 60 -3.37 -4.32 13.07
N LYS A 61 -4.19 -5.11 12.38
CA LYS A 61 -5.59 -4.77 12.05
C LYS A 61 -6.61 -5.33 13.05
N GLY A 62 -6.14 -5.98 14.10
CA GLY A 62 -6.97 -6.73 15.04
C GLY A 62 -7.67 -7.96 14.46
N PRO A 63 -8.37 -8.75 15.31
CA PRO A 63 -9.15 -9.91 14.88
C PRO A 63 -10.33 -9.53 13.97
N SER A 64 -10.71 -10.39 13.02
CA SER A 64 -11.94 -10.25 12.22
C SER A 64 -12.92 -11.37 12.52
N LEU A 65 -14.22 -11.08 12.55
CA LEU A 65 -15.24 -12.13 12.56
C LEU A 65 -15.52 -12.67 11.14
N ASP A 66 -14.92 -12.10 10.11
CA ASP A 66 -15.11 -12.54 8.72
C ASP A 66 -14.13 -13.67 8.37
N PRO A 67 -14.60 -14.87 7.97
CA PRO A 67 -13.73 -15.95 7.55
C PRO A 67 -12.89 -15.65 6.29
N ALA A 68 -13.30 -14.66 5.48
CA ALA A 68 -12.53 -14.21 4.33
C ALA A 68 -11.31 -13.34 4.73
N ASP A 69 -11.35 -12.71 5.90
CA ASP A 69 -10.29 -11.84 6.40
C ASP A 69 -9.15 -12.63 7.05
N LYS A 70 -8.06 -12.81 6.30
CA LYS A 70 -6.83 -13.42 6.82
C LYS A 70 -5.97 -12.38 7.52
N ARG A 71 -6.09 -12.24 8.84
CA ARG A 71 -5.38 -11.22 9.63
C ARG A 71 -3.92 -11.65 9.84
N MET A 72 -2.98 -10.81 9.42
CA MET A 72 -1.56 -11.00 9.73
C MET A 72 -1.33 -10.95 11.25
N ALA A 73 -0.61 -11.94 11.76
CA ALA A 73 -0.28 -12.12 13.16
C ALA A 73 1.23 -12.35 13.28
N VAL A 74 1.97 -11.33 13.75
CA VAL A 74 3.43 -11.37 13.84
C VAL A 74 3.83 -11.95 15.19
N HIS A 75 4.54 -13.08 15.19
CA HIS A 75 4.95 -13.73 16.43
C HIS A 75 5.99 -12.88 17.20
N VAL A 76 5.72 -12.60 18.48
CA VAL A 76 6.59 -11.84 19.38
C VAL A 76 7.07 -12.73 20.54
N GLU A 77 7.86 -12.20 21.47
CA GLU A 77 8.30 -12.97 22.63
C GLU A 77 7.12 -13.46 23.50
N ASP A 78 7.30 -14.59 24.18
CA ASP A 78 6.33 -15.09 25.15
C ASP A 78 6.20 -14.12 26.33
N HIS A 79 5.00 -14.00 26.89
CA HIS A 79 4.72 -13.12 28.03
C HIS A 79 4.30 -13.95 29.25
N PRO A 80 4.53 -13.46 30.48
CA PRO A 80 4.08 -14.17 31.67
C PRO A 80 2.54 -14.12 31.79
N LEU A 81 1.93 -15.09 32.46
CA LEU A 81 0.46 -15.21 32.55
C LEU A 81 -0.20 -13.99 33.21
N ASP A 82 0.44 -13.41 34.22
CA ASP A 82 -0.02 -12.19 34.90
C ASP A 82 -0.05 -10.96 33.98
N TYR A 83 0.71 -10.98 32.87
CA TYR A 83 0.64 -9.93 31.84
C TYR A 83 -0.72 -9.87 31.16
N GLY A 84 -1.47 -10.98 31.12
CA GLY A 84 -2.81 -11.00 30.51
C GLY A 84 -3.82 -10.10 31.23
N GLY A 85 -3.58 -9.75 32.48
CA GLY A 85 -4.41 -8.80 33.24
C GLY A 85 -3.94 -7.34 33.16
N PHE A 86 -2.84 -7.05 32.45
CA PHE A 86 -2.22 -5.73 32.49
C PHE A 86 -2.97 -4.70 31.64
N GLU A 87 -3.32 -3.57 32.27
CA GLU A 87 -3.69 -2.31 31.62
C GLU A 87 -2.84 -1.17 32.19
N GLY A 88 -2.40 -0.26 31.32
CA GLY A 88 -1.58 0.86 31.77
C GLY A 88 -0.89 1.59 30.63
N ILE A 89 -0.02 2.52 31.00
CA ILE A 89 0.81 3.27 30.06
C ILE A 89 2.26 2.83 30.26
N ILE A 90 2.85 2.26 29.21
CA ILE A 90 4.28 1.96 29.15
C ILE A 90 5.02 3.27 28.81
N PRO A 91 5.95 3.75 29.65
CA PRO A 91 6.58 5.06 29.48
C PRO A 91 7.32 5.23 28.15
N GLU A 92 7.38 6.46 27.65
CA GLU A 92 8.15 6.80 26.44
C GLU A 92 9.64 6.44 26.59
N GLY A 93 10.26 5.97 25.51
CA GLY A 93 11.65 5.51 25.50
C GLY A 93 11.83 4.04 25.90
N HIS A 94 10.79 3.37 26.41
CA HIS A 94 10.83 1.95 26.74
C HIS A 94 10.30 1.07 25.60
N TYR A 95 10.71 -0.19 25.59
CA TYR A 95 10.22 -1.18 24.63
C TYR A 95 8.71 -1.37 24.82
N GLY A 96 7.93 -1.16 23.75
CA GLY A 96 6.48 -1.20 23.83
C GLY A 96 5.84 0.07 24.40
N ALA A 97 6.52 1.23 24.40
CA ALA A 97 5.92 2.48 24.86
C ALA A 97 4.56 2.76 24.20
N GLY A 98 3.53 3.02 25.02
CA GLY A 98 2.15 3.10 24.57
C GLY A 98 1.12 2.83 25.65
N THR A 99 -0.16 3.07 25.35
CA THR A 99 -1.27 2.66 26.23
C THR A 99 -1.69 1.24 25.88
N VAL A 100 -1.79 0.37 26.89
CA VAL A 100 -2.25 -1.01 26.77
C VAL A 100 -3.57 -1.15 27.52
N ILE A 101 -4.58 -1.71 26.86
CA ILE A 101 -5.83 -2.15 27.50
C ILE A 101 -6.09 -3.63 27.18
N VAL A 102 -6.78 -4.33 28.07
CA VAL A 102 -7.29 -5.69 27.85
C VAL A 102 -8.57 -5.55 27.03
N TRP A 103 -8.46 -5.78 25.73
CA TRP A 103 -9.56 -5.61 24.77
C TRP A 103 -10.49 -6.82 24.75
N ASP A 104 -9.98 -8.04 24.97
CA ASP A 104 -10.79 -9.24 25.15
C ASP A 104 -10.04 -10.25 26.02
N ARG A 105 -10.76 -11.15 26.67
CA ARG A 105 -10.21 -12.23 27.48
C ARG A 105 -11.19 -13.39 27.57
N GLY A 106 -10.67 -14.57 27.84
CA GLY A 106 -11.50 -15.75 28.11
C GLY A 106 -10.66 -17.01 28.15
N ILE A 107 -11.30 -18.13 27.81
CA ILE A 107 -10.64 -19.43 27.66
C ILE A 107 -10.58 -19.82 26.18
N TRP A 108 -9.57 -20.61 25.82
CA TRP A 108 -9.47 -21.22 24.51
C TRP A 108 -9.39 -22.74 24.65
N GLU A 109 -10.04 -23.44 23.73
CA GLU A 109 -10.07 -24.90 23.67
C GLU A 109 -9.36 -25.38 22.40
N PRO A 110 -8.25 -26.13 22.49
CA PRO A 110 -7.56 -26.62 21.31
C PRO A 110 -8.38 -27.70 20.59
N VAL A 111 -8.41 -27.62 19.25
CA VAL A 111 -8.92 -28.70 18.41
C VAL A 111 -7.74 -29.58 18.02
N GLY A 112 -7.58 -30.70 18.75
CA GLY A 112 -6.43 -31.61 18.63
C GLY A 112 -5.32 -31.29 19.62
N ASP A 113 -4.11 -31.80 19.37
CA ASP A 113 -2.94 -31.54 20.24
C ASP A 113 -2.39 -30.11 19.98
N PRO A 114 -2.43 -29.20 20.98
CA PRO A 114 -1.95 -27.84 20.82
C PRO A 114 -0.42 -27.74 20.63
N HIS A 115 0.37 -28.62 21.24
CA HIS A 115 1.82 -28.61 21.07
C HIS A 115 2.20 -29.06 19.66
N GLU A 116 1.51 -30.06 19.12
CA GLU A 116 1.69 -30.48 17.74
C GLU A 116 1.26 -29.39 16.74
N GLY A 117 0.08 -28.82 16.94
CA GLY A 117 -0.45 -27.74 16.10
C GLY A 117 0.48 -26.51 16.11
N TYR A 118 0.96 -26.09 17.28
CA TYR A 118 1.87 -24.96 17.39
C TYR A 118 3.21 -25.21 16.68
N ARG A 119 3.80 -26.40 16.86
CA ARG A 119 5.08 -26.80 16.24
C ARG A 119 4.98 -26.92 14.73
N LYS A 120 3.88 -27.49 14.22
CA LYS A 120 3.60 -27.58 12.78
C LYS A 120 3.17 -26.25 12.17
N GLY A 121 2.89 -25.23 12.99
CA GLY A 121 2.43 -23.94 12.52
C GLY A 121 0.98 -23.95 12.06
N LYS A 122 0.13 -24.80 12.63
CA LYS A 122 -1.31 -24.83 12.36
C LYS A 122 -2.06 -25.18 13.64
N LEU A 123 -2.46 -24.16 14.38
CA LEU A 123 -3.29 -24.27 15.57
C LEU A 123 -4.75 -24.03 15.19
N LYS A 124 -5.62 -24.98 15.52
CA LYS A 124 -7.07 -24.80 15.47
C LYS A 124 -7.61 -24.79 16.89
N PHE A 125 -8.52 -23.89 17.18
CA PHE A 125 -9.07 -23.72 18.51
C PHE A 125 -10.41 -23.01 18.50
N ASP A 126 -11.19 -23.24 19.54
CA ASP A 126 -12.41 -22.52 19.83
C ASP A 126 -12.13 -21.47 20.92
N LEU A 127 -12.62 -20.24 20.74
CA LEU A 127 -12.51 -19.15 21.72
C LEU A 127 -13.83 -18.95 22.44
N HIS A 128 -13.74 -18.77 23.76
CA HIS A 128 -14.86 -18.43 24.63
C HIS A 128 -14.55 -17.13 25.37
N GLY A 129 -14.56 -16.03 24.61
CA GLY A 129 -14.28 -14.68 25.10
C GLY A 129 -15.52 -13.85 25.44
N GLU A 130 -15.24 -12.70 26.05
CA GLU A 130 -16.24 -11.64 26.21
C GLU A 130 -16.64 -11.07 24.84
N LYS A 131 -15.70 -10.96 23.89
CA LYS A 131 -15.94 -10.47 22.52
C LYS A 131 -15.77 -11.54 21.46
N LEU A 132 -14.62 -12.21 21.40
CA LEU A 132 -14.33 -13.22 20.39
C LEU A 132 -14.91 -14.56 20.80
N ARG A 133 -15.67 -15.18 19.90
CA ARG A 133 -16.29 -16.49 20.11
C ARG A 133 -16.13 -17.40 18.89
N GLY A 134 -16.32 -18.68 19.11
CA GLY A 134 -16.34 -19.70 18.06
C GLY A 134 -14.94 -20.08 17.60
N ARG A 135 -14.86 -20.67 16.41
CA ARG A 135 -13.68 -21.35 15.88
C ARG A 135 -12.73 -20.42 15.16
N TRP A 136 -11.44 -20.61 15.41
CA TRP A 136 -10.34 -19.86 14.84
C TRP A 136 -9.18 -20.80 14.45
N THR A 137 -8.36 -20.30 13.54
CA THR A 137 -7.13 -20.97 13.13
C THR A 137 -5.98 -19.97 13.11
N LEU A 138 -4.87 -20.33 13.74
CA LEU A 138 -3.56 -19.70 13.56
C LEU A 138 -2.71 -20.55 12.62
N VAL A 139 -2.31 -20.00 11.47
CA VAL A 139 -1.46 -20.68 10.47
C VAL A 139 -0.15 -19.93 10.27
N ARG A 140 0.97 -20.57 10.57
CA ARG A 140 2.32 -20.13 10.27
C ARG A 140 2.58 -20.30 8.78
N MET A 141 3.00 -19.23 8.11
CA MET A 141 3.37 -19.30 6.70
C MET A 141 4.80 -19.86 6.59
N HIS A 142 5.02 -20.75 5.62
CA HIS A 142 6.36 -21.26 5.35
C HIS A 142 7.21 -20.17 4.67
N GLY A 143 8.20 -19.64 5.40
CA GLY A 143 9.35 -18.92 4.84
C GLY A 143 10.50 -19.89 4.54
N ARG A 144 11.47 -19.47 3.70
CA ARG A 144 12.75 -20.19 3.58
C ARG A 144 13.55 -20.06 4.89
N GLU A 145 14.31 -21.11 5.24
CA GLU A 145 15.16 -21.15 6.44
C GLU A 145 16.01 -19.87 6.60
N GLY A 146 15.92 -19.22 7.76
CA GLY A 146 16.76 -18.07 8.14
C GLY A 146 16.05 -16.74 8.43
N GLY A 147 14.74 -16.61 8.21
CA GLY A 147 13.97 -15.41 8.56
C GLY A 147 13.81 -15.22 10.08
N LYS A 148 14.11 -14.03 10.61
CA LYS A 148 14.16 -13.77 12.07
C LYS A 148 12.80 -13.79 12.79
N GLN A 149 11.67 -13.75 12.06
CA GLN A 149 10.31 -13.86 12.63
C GLN A 149 9.41 -14.59 11.64
N GLU A 150 8.63 -15.56 12.14
CA GLU A 150 7.76 -16.39 11.33
C GLU A 150 6.38 -15.72 11.23
N PRO A 151 5.91 -15.32 10.02
CA PRO A 151 4.61 -14.69 9.87
C PRO A 151 3.49 -15.72 10.05
N TRP A 152 2.50 -15.40 10.88
CA TRP A 152 1.28 -16.19 11.04
C TRP A 152 0.06 -15.45 10.50
N LEU A 153 -1.01 -16.20 10.26
CA LEU A 153 -2.34 -15.68 9.95
C LEU A 153 -3.30 -16.13 11.05
N LEU A 154 -4.00 -15.18 11.66
CA LEU A 154 -5.18 -15.42 12.50
C LEU A 154 -6.42 -15.35 11.60
N ILE A 155 -7.20 -16.43 11.58
CA ILE A 155 -8.32 -16.60 10.65
C ILE A 155 -9.53 -17.08 11.44
N LYS A 156 -10.67 -16.40 11.27
CA LYS A 156 -11.96 -16.90 11.77
C LYS A 156 -12.42 -18.05 10.87
N GLU A 157 -12.84 -19.16 11.45
CA GLU A 157 -13.45 -20.24 10.67
C GLU A 157 -14.96 -19.98 10.53
N GLN A 158 -15.55 -20.54 9.47
CA GLN A 158 -16.98 -20.39 9.21
C GLN A 158 -17.80 -21.14 10.27
N ASP A 159 -18.52 -20.40 11.12
CA ASP A 159 -19.43 -20.91 12.15
C ASP A 159 -20.52 -19.88 12.48
N GLU A 160 -21.29 -20.10 13.54
CA GLU A 160 -22.39 -19.23 13.97
C GLU A 160 -21.95 -17.84 14.47
N ALA A 161 -20.70 -17.70 14.90
CA ALA A 161 -20.13 -16.42 15.35
C ALA A 161 -19.47 -15.63 14.21
N ALA A 162 -19.31 -16.24 13.03
CA ALA A 162 -18.74 -15.60 11.85
C ALA A 162 -19.70 -14.52 11.29
N ARG A 163 -19.15 -13.37 10.94
CA ARG A 163 -19.89 -12.23 10.36
C ARG A 163 -19.06 -11.53 9.29
N PRO A 164 -19.65 -11.18 8.13
CA PRO A 164 -18.95 -10.42 7.10
C PRO A 164 -18.41 -9.08 7.62
N ALA A 165 -17.17 -8.73 7.29
CA ALA A 165 -16.52 -7.51 7.78
C ALA A 165 -17.15 -6.24 7.17
N ALA A 166 -17.84 -6.38 6.03
CA ALA A 166 -18.64 -5.32 5.43
C ALA A 166 -19.87 -4.95 6.27
N GLU A 167 -20.36 -5.86 7.11
CA GLU A 167 -21.54 -5.67 7.95
C GLU A 167 -21.19 -5.34 9.40
N TYR A 168 -20.11 -5.93 9.93
CA TYR A 168 -19.76 -5.79 11.34
C TYR A 168 -18.24 -5.91 11.58
N SER A 169 -17.63 -4.82 12.06
CA SER A 169 -16.22 -4.80 12.47
C SER A 169 -16.11 -4.82 13.99
N ILE A 170 -15.78 -5.97 14.58
CA ILE A 170 -15.78 -6.13 16.05
C ILE A 170 -14.80 -5.18 16.76
N VAL A 171 -13.70 -4.82 16.12
CA VAL A 171 -12.67 -3.93 16.69
C VAL A 171 -13.10 -2.47 16.73
N ASP A 172 -14.00 -2.07 15.83
CA ASP A 172 -14.57 -0.72 15.75
C ASP A 172 -15.81 -0.60 16.63
N GLU A 173 -16.67 -1.63 16.64
CA GLU A 173 -17.92 -1.66 17.40
C GLU A 173 -17.69 -1.84 18.91
N LEU A 174 -16.66 -2.60 19.30
CA LEU A 174 -16.33 -2.87 20.70
C LEU A 174 -14.89 -2.45 21.02
N PRO A 175 -14.53 -1.14 20.98
CA PRO A 175 -13.15 -0.69 21.05
C PRO A 175 -12.56 -0.65 22.47
N ASP A 176 -13.41 -0.73 23.49
CA ASP A 176 -13.09 -0.48 24.90
C ASP A 176 -12.55 -1.71 25.64
N SER A 177 -12.03 -1.50 26.85
CA SER A 177 -11.57 -2.57 27.74
C SER A 177 -12.73 -3.43 28.26
N VAL A 178 -12.46 -4.72 28.46
CA VAL A 178 -13.38 -5.66 29.15
C VAL A 178 -13.27 -5.62 30.68
N LEU A 179 -12.24 -4.96 31.24
CA LEU A 179 -12.04 -4.90 32.70
C LEU A 179 -12.86 -3.81 33.41
N GLY A 180 -13.58 -2.97 32.64
CA GLY A 180 -14.45 -1.91 33.18
C GLY A 180 -13.68 -0.69 33.74
N ALA A 181 -14.26 0.50 33.59
CA ALA A 181 -13.58 1.77 33.83
C ALA A 181 -13.12 2.01 35.29
N LYS A 182 -11.84 1.79 35.57
CA LYS A 182 -11.11 2.43 36.68
C LYS A 182 -9.69 2.85 36.27
N GLY A 183 -9.60 4.08 35.73
CA GLY A 183 -8.35 4.85 35.53
C GLY A 183 -8.10 5.15 34.05
N ALA A 184 -8.16 6.37 33.51
CA ALA A 184 -8.00 7.68 34.09
C ALA A 184 -9.17 8.61 33.74
N ARG A 185 -9.91 9.03 34.77
CA ARG A 185 -10.75 10.24 34.70
C ARG A 185 -9.82 11.44 34.87
N THR A 186 -9.51 12.16 33.79
CA THR A 186 -9.08 13.55 33.92
C THR A 186 -10.25 14.38 34.45
N LYS A 187 -10.03 15.04 35.59
CA LYS A 187 -11.02 15.84 36.31
C LYS A 187 -11.61 16.91 35.39
N LYS A 188 -12.93 16.84 35.15
CA LYS A 188 -13.73 17.97 34.66
C LYS A 188 -13.87 18.99 35.79
N THR A 189 -13.16 20.10 35.71
CA THR A 189 -13.59 21.33 36.38
C THR A 189 -14.79 21.88 35.61
N ALA A 190 -15.93 21.98 36.30
CA ALA A 190 -17.13 22.58 35.77
C ALA A 190 -16.88 24.07 35.47
N ALA A 191 -16.93 24.44 34.19
CA ALA A 191 -17.04 25.82 33.77
C ALA A 191 -18.40 26.05 33.10
N ARG A 192 -19.06 27.06 33.68
CA ARG A 192 -20.39 27.59 33.43
C ARG A 192 -20.66 27.86 31.95
N LYS A 193 -21.89 27.55 31.53
CA LYS A 193 -22.41 27.78 30.17
C LYS A 193 -22.28 29.26 29.78
N THR A 194 -21.41 29.54 28.82
CA THR A 194 -21.56 30.67 27.89
C THR A 194 -21.25 30.18 26.48
N GLY A 195 -22.20 30.33 25.57
CA GLY A 195 -22.12 29.82 24.21
C GLY A 195 -20.94 30.44 23.45
N ALA A 196 -19.99 29.60 23.07
CA ALA A 196 -19.03 29.89 22.01
C ALA A 196 -18.95 28.65 21.11
N LYS A 197 -19.20 28.84 19.81
CA LYS A 197 -19.07 27.79 18.79
C LYS A 197 -17.70 27.13 18.94
N ARG A 198 -17.68 25.83 19.28
CA ARG A 198 -16.46 25.01 19.29
C ARG A 198 -15.86 25.02 17.88
N ARG A 199 -14.77 25.77 17.71
CA ARG A 199 -13.90 25.68 16.52
C ARG A 199 -13.15 24.36 16.62
N ALA A 200 -13.15 23.57 15.55
CA ALA A 200 -12.37 22.33 15.47
C ALA A 200 -10.89 22.64 15.78
N PRO A 201 -10.14 21.72 16.42
CA PRO A 201 -8.71 21.93 16.65
C PRO A 201 -8.02 22.21 15.31
N GLU A 202 -7.26 23.31 15.27
CA GLU A 202 -6.58 23.76 14.06
C GLU A 202 -5.51 22.72 13.67
N LEU A 203 -5.54 22.29 12.40
CA LEU A 203 -4.61 21.29 11.89
C LEU A 203 -3.18 21.83 12.00
N ALA A 204 -2.36 21.25 12.88
CA ALA A 204 -0.97 21.67 13.02
C ALA A 204 -0.18 21.38 11.73
N LEU A 205 0.30 22.44 11.08
CA LEU A 205 1.09 22.38 9.85
C LEU A 205 2.59 22.58 10.14
N PRO A 206 3.48 21.99 9.31
CA PRO A 206 4.92 22.19 9.46
C PRO A 206 5.38 23.61 9.15
N SER A 207 6.52 24.01 9.69
CA SER A 207 7.04 25.39 9.59
C SER A 207 7.43 25.80 8.15
N GLN A 208 7.73 24.83 7.30
CA GLN A 208 8.05 25.03 5.88
C GLN A 208 6.80 25.21 5.01
N ALA A 209 5.59 25.06 5.56
CA ALA A 209 4.35 25.30 4.83
C ALA A 209 4.19 26.79 4.56
N VAL A 210 3.92 27.15 3.30
CA VAL A 210 3.85 28.56 2.88
C VAL A 210 2.39 28.96 2.71
N LYS A 211 1.96 30.06 3.35
CA LYS A 211 0.59 30.57 3.16
C LYS A 211 0.33 30.85 1.68
N ALA A 212 -0.72 30.25 1.12
CA ALA A 212 -1.04 30.36 -0.31
C ALA A 212 -2.53 30.13 -0.56
N LYS A 213 -3.06 30.74 -1.62
CA LYS A 213 -4.42 30.41 -2.09
C LYS A 213 -4.42 29.01 -2.71
N LEU A 214 -5.54 28.29 -2.57
CA LEU A 214 -5.71 27.00 -3.21
C LEU A 214 -5.77 27.18 -4.74
N PRO A 215 -4.85 26.58 -5.52
CA PRO A 215 -4.85 26.75 -6.96
C PRO A 215 -6.07 26.06 -7.60
N LEU A 216 -6.51 26.60 -8.74
CA LEU A 216 -7.61 26.02 -9.52
C LEU A 216 -7.23 24.69 -10.18
N MET A 217 -5.96 24.54 -10.55
CA MET A 217 -5.42 23.36 -11.21
C MET A 217 -4.12 22.93 -10.54
N LEU A 218 -3.87 21.63 -10.52
CA LEU A 218 -2.63 21.03 -10.05
C LEU A 218 -2.23 19.91 -11.00
N ALA A 219 -0.98 19.93 -11.46
CA ALA A 219 -0.40 18.80 -12.18
C ALA A 219 0.33 17.87 -11.20
N PRO A 220 0.18 16.54 -11.34
CA PRO A 220 0.74 15.61 -10.38
C PRO A 220 2.25 15.43 -10.52
N MET A 221 2.91 15.03 -9.45
CA MET A 221 4.29 14.54 -9.48
C MET A 221 4.35 13.17 -10.14
N LEU A 222 5.34 12.94 -11.02
CA LEU A 222 5.49 11.70 -11.78
C LEU A 222 6.73 10.91 -11.35
N THR A 223 6.63 9.59 -11.45
CA THR A 223 7.67 8.64 -11.03
C THR A 223 8.68 8.32 -12.12
N THR A 224 9.89 7.94 -11.74
CA THR A 224 10.95 7.44 -12.62
C THR A 224 11.01 5.91 -12.53
N LEU A 225 11.06 5.20 -13.67
CA LEU A 225 11.18 3.74 -13.66
C LEU A 225 12.62 3.33 -13.29
N VAL A 226 12.76 2.39 -12.37
CA VAL A 226 14.05 1.85 -11.93
C VAL A 226 13.95 0.32 -11.81
N ASP A 227 15.07 -0.38 -11.98
CA ASP A 227 15.10 -1.85 -11.99
C ASP A 227 15.23 -2.48 -10.60
N ALA A 228 15.73 -1.73 -9.62
CA ALA A 228 15.92 -2.18 -8.25
C ALA A 228 15.69 -1.03 -7.27
N PRO A 229 15.28 -1.32 -6.01
CA PRO A 229 15.18 -0.29 -4.99
C PRO A 229 16.51 0.46 -4.82
N PRO A 230 16.48 1.80 -4.68
CA PRO A 230 17.67 2.56 -4.32
C PRO A 230 18.32 2.02 -3.04
N ARG A 231 19.63 1.72 -3.11
CA ARG A 231 20.40 1.17 -1.96
C ARG A 231 20.73 2.19 -0.89
N ARG A 232 20.71 3.48 -1.24
CA ARG A 232 21.12 4.59 -0.37
C ARG A 232 20.02 5.65 -0.29
N GLY A 233 19.98 6.33 0.84
CA GLY A 233 19.03 7.40 1.13
C GLY A 233 17.85 6.92 1.97
N ASP A 234 17.11 7.89 2.49
CA ASP A 234 15.90 7.66 3.27
C ASP A 234 14.68 7.65 2.34
N TRP A 235 14.13 6.46 2.11
CA TRP A 235 13.04 6.22 1.16
C TRP A 235 11.84 5.61 1.87
N ILE A 236 10.66 6.13 1.54
CA ILE A 236 9.35 5.63 1.95
C ILE A 236 8.80 4.79 0.80
N TYR A 237 8.41 3.54 1.07
CA TYR A 237 7.86 2.65 0.06
C TYR A 237 6.37 2.40 0.29
N GLU A 238 5.60 2.60 -0.76
CA GLU A 238 4.16 2.38 -0.80
C GLU A 238 3.80 1.37 -1.89
N VAL A 239 2.61 0.76 -1.77
CA VAL A 239 2.06 -0.08 -2.82
C VAL A 239 1.92 0.72 -4.12
N LYS A 240 2.38 0.14 -5.23
CA LYS A 240 1.99 0.65 -6.55
C LYS A 240 0.59 0.15 -6.88
N PHE A 241 -0.40 1.00 -6.62
CA PHE A 241 -1.78 0.72 -6.95
C PHE A 241 -1.99 0.64 -8.46
N ASP A 242 -2.78 -0.35 -8.87
CA ASP A 242 -3.20 -0.55 -10.24
C ASP A 242 -4.56 0.13 -10.48
N GLY A 243 -4.54 1.37 -10.98
CA GLY A 243 -5.75 2.18 -11.09
C GLY A 243 -5.62 3.40 -11.99
N TYR A 244 -6.48 4.39 -11.73
CA TYR A 244 -6.35 5.73 -12.32
C TYR A 244 -5.89 6.74 -11.27
N ARG A 245 -4.86 7.50 -11.61
CA ARG A 245 -4.42 8.64 -10.82
C ARG A 245 -5.51 9.70 -10.76
N LEU A 246 -5.85 10.13 -9.54
CA LEU A 246 -6.88 11.12 -9.29
C LEU A 246 -6.37 12.19 -8.31
N LEU A 247 -6.62 13.45 -8.67
CA LEU A 247 -6.40 14.61 -7.82
C LEU A 247 -7.76 15.14 -7.35
N ALA A 248 -7.99 15.21 -6.05
CA ALA A 248 -9.22 15.78 -5.50
C ALA A 248 -8.95 17.18 -4.97
N ARG A 249 -9.67 18.17 -5.50
CA ARG A 249 -9.72 19.54 -4.98
C ARG A 249 -10.94 19.68 -4.10
N VAL A 250 -10.73 20.08 -2.84
CA VAL A 250 -11.82 20.41 -1.91
C VAL A 250 -11.71 21.90 -1.59
N GLU A 251 -12.77 22.66 -1.79
CA GLU A 251 -12.82 24.09 -1.46
C GLU A 251 -14.21 24.48 -0.97
N GLY A 252 -14.32 24.96 0.26
CA GLY A 252 -15.61 25.34 0.86
C GLY A 252 -16.63 24.20 0.88
N GLY A 253 -16.17 22.94 0.85
CA GLY A 253 -17.01 21.74 0.73
C GLY A 253 -17.39 21.34 -0.70
N ASP A 254 -17.09 22.14 -1.74
CA ASP A 254 -17.17 21.71 -3.14
C ASP A 254 -16.02 20.75 -3.46
N VAL A 255 -16.33 19.66 -4.16
CA VAL A 255 -15.35 18.63 -4.51
C VAL A 255 -15.24 18.51 -6.02
N ARG A 256 -14.02 18.66 -6.53
CA ARG A 256 -13.67 18.43 -7.93
C ARG A 256 -12.62 17.35 -8.06
N LEU A 257 -12.84 16.41 -8.98
CA LEU A 257 -12.02 15.23 -9.17
C LEU A 257 -11.36 15.25 -10.54
N TYR A 258 -10.05 15.45 -10.59
CA TYR A 258 -9.30 15.60 -11.83
C TYR A 258 -8.42 14.38 -12.10
N THR A 259 -8.40 13.93 -13.35
CA THR A 259 -7.44 12.90 -13.77
C THR A 259 -6.01 13.45 -13.78
N ARG A 260 -5.04 12.56 -13.96
CA ARG A 260 -3.63 12.90 -14.22
C ARG A 260 -3.42 14.06 -15.22
N ASN A 261 -4.24 14.14 -16.26
CA ASN A 261 -4.10 15.13 -17.33
C ASN A 261 -5.07 16.32 -17.18
N GLY A 262 -5.71 16.47 -16.02
CA GLY A 262 -6.56 17.62 -15.70
C GLY A 262 -8.00 17.52 -16.19
N ASN A 263 -8.46 16.35 -16.65
CA ASN A 263 -9.86 16.18 -17.04
C ASN A 263 -10.74 16.09 -15.79
N ASP A 264 -11.80 16.90 -15.72
CA ASP A 264 -12.79 16.83 -14.63
C ASP A 264 -13.66 15.56 -14.79
N TRP A 265 -13.54 14.64 -13.84
CA TRP A 265 -14.30 13.39 -13.73
C TRP A 265 -15.32 13.41 -12.59
N THR A 266 -15.59 14.57 -11.99
CA THR A 266 -16.53 14.71 -10.86
C THR A 266 -17.90 14.11 -11.16
N SER A 267 -18.43 14.35 -12.36
CA SER A 267 -19.73 13.81 -12.80
C SER A 267 -19.75 12.29 -13.01
N ARG A 268 -18.58 11.67 -13.26
CA ARG A 268 -18.42 10.22 -13.43
C ARG A 268 -18.21 9.51 -12.09
N LEU A 269 -17.72 10.24 -11.09
CA LEU A 269 -17.34 9.75 -9.77
C LEU A 269 -18.23 10.35 -8.66
N LYS A 270 -19.52 10.57 -8.94
CA LYS A 270 -20.47 11.17 -7.99
C LYS A 270 -20.45 10.52 -6.60
N PRO A 271 -20.41 9.18 -6.44
CA PRO A 271 -20.34 8.56 -5.11
C PRO A 271 -19.08 8.99 -4.33
N LEU A 272 -17.93 9.05 -5.00
CA LEU A 272 -16.67 9.47 -4.37
C LEU A 272 -16.65 10.97 -4.07
N ALA A 273 -17.15 11.81 -4.98
CA ALA A 273 -17.24 13.25 -4.78
C ALA A 273 -18.13 13.59 -3.57
N ARG A 274 -19.28 12.93 -3.46
CA ARG A 274 -20.17 13.03 -2.30
C ARG A 274 -19.45 12.59 -1.02
N ALA A 275 -18.77 11.44 -1.06
CA ALA A 275 -18.06 10.90 0.08
C ALA A 275 -16.98 11.85 0.62
N LEU A 276 -16.22 12.50 -0.27
CA LEU A 276 -15.23 13.53 0.07
C LEU A 276 -15.89 14.81 0.63
N GLY A 277 -17.06 15.19 0.12
CA GLY A 277 -17.83 16.33 0.64
C GLY A 277 -18.34 16.08 2.07
N GLU A 278 -18.76 14.85 2.37
CA GLU A 278 -19.20 14.42 3.70
C GLU A 278 -18.06 14.42 4.74
N MET A 279 -16.81 14.23 4.30
CA MET A 279 -15.64 14.29 5.18
C MET A 279 -15.38 15.70 5.75
N ARG A 280 -15.95 16.77 5.17
CA ARG A 280 -15.78 18.16 5.65
C ARG A 280 -14.30 18.56 5.84
N LEU A 281 -13.46 18.13 4.91
CA LEU A 281 -12.04 18.47 4.90
C LEU A 281 -11.82 19.98 4.80
N PRO A 282 -10.72 20.52 5.36
CA PRO A 282 -10.30 21.87 5.04
C PRO A 282 -9.96 21.98 3.55
N ASP A 283 -9.93 23.21 3.04
CA ASP A 283 -9.56 23.48 1.64
C ASP A 283 -8.21 22.84 1.31
N CYS A 284 -8.19 21.90 0.37
CA CYS A 284 -7.02 21.08 0.10
C CYS A 284 -6.97 20.51 -1.32
N TRP A 285 -5.78 20.07 -1.70
CA TRP A 285 -5.57 19.15 -2.81
C TRP A 285 -5.09 17.81 -2.25
N LEU A 286 -5.80 16.74 -2.56
CA LEU A 286 -5.38 15.37 -2.31
C LEU A 286 -4.84 14.76 -3.60
N ASP A 287 -3.78 13.98 -3.48
CA ASP A 287 -3.20 13.21 -4.57
C ASP A 287 -3.22 11.72 -4.23
N GLY A 288 -3.81 10.93 -5.12
CA GLY A 288 -4.14 9.55 -4.85
C GLY A 288 -4.37 8.71 -6.11
N GLU A 289 -4.67 7.43 -5.91
CA GLU A 289 -5.07 6.49 -6.96
C GLU A 289 -6.48 5.97 -6.66
N ILE A 290 -7.37 5.95 -7.65
CA ILE A 290 -8.64 5.25 -7.54
C ILE A 290 -8.51 3.82 -8.06
N VAL A 291 -9.07 2.89 -7.30
CA VAL A 291 -9.06 1.45 -7.59
C VAL A 291 -10.43 0.84 -7.33
N VAL A 292 -10.71 -0.28 -8.00
CA VAL A 292 -11.71 -1.25 -7.53
C VAL A 292 -10.93 -2.43 -6.98
N GLN A 293 -11.35 -2.97 -5.84
CA GLN A 293 -10.74 -4.18 -5.28
C GLN A 293 -11.56 -5.39 -5.70
N ASN A 294 -10.88 -6.51 -5.99
CA ASN A 294 -11.56 -7.79 -6.13
C ASN A 294 -11.90 -8.38 -4.75
N GLU A 295 -12.54 -9.56 -4.74
CA GLU A 295 -12.95 -10.31 -3.53
C GLU A 295 -11.79 -10.63 -2.57
N ARG A 296 -10.53 -10.53 -3.03
CA ARG A 296 -9.32 -10.76 -2.23
C ARG A 296 -8.67 -9.45 -1.75
N GLY A 297 -9.31 -8.31 -1.97
CA GLY A 297 -8.80 -6.98 -1.59
C GLY A 297 -7.67 -6.45 -2.48
N VAL A 298 -7.38 -7.10 -3.61
CA VAL A 298 -6.33 -6.67 -4.55
C VAL A 298 -6.93 -5.73 -5.60
N PRO A 299 -6.27 -4.61 -5.94
CA PRO A 299 -6.72 -3.75 -7.03
C PRO A 299 -6.91 -4.52 -8.34
N ASP A 300 -8.07 -4.36 -8.96
CA ASP A 300 -8.46 -4.95 -10.23
C ASP A 300 -8.79 -3.83 -11.22
N PHE A 301 -7.88 -3.62 -12.16
CA PHE A 301 -8.03 -2.58 -13.17
C PHE A 301 -9.17 -2.86 -14.14
N GLN A 302 -9.40 -4.12 -14.51
CA GLN A 302 -10.50 -4.47 -15.43
C GLN A 302 -11.85 -4.18 -14.79
N ALA A 303 -12.00 -4.53 -13.51
CA ALA A 303 -13.17 -4.15 -12.73
C ALA A 303 -13.35 -2.63 -12.67
N LEU A 304 -12.26 -1.87 -12.47
CA LEU A 304 -12.29 -0.40 -12.51
C LEU A 304 -12.72 0.14 -13.89
N GLN A 305 -12.23 -0.42 -14.99
CA GLN A 305 -12.67 -0.01 -16.33
C GLN A 305 -14.15 -0.27 -16.54
N ASN A 306 -14.60 -1.48 -16.17
CA ASN A 306 -15.98 -1.90 -16.28
C ASN A 306 -16.90 -0.99 -15.48
N ALA A 307 -16.49 -0.58 -14.27
CA ALA A 307 -17.22 0.39 -13.45
C ALA A 307 -17.45 1.73 -14.17
N PHE A 308 -16.48 2.19 -14.96
CA PHE A 308 -16.63 3.40 -15.77
C PHE A 308 -17.49 3.19 -17.02
N ASP A 309 -17.39 2.03 -17.67
CA ASP A 309 -18.14 1.71 -18.88
C ASP A 309 -19.63 1.43 -18.58
N THR A 310 -19.96 0.91 -17.39
CA THR A 310 -21.36 0.69 -16.94
C THR A 310 -21.90 1.81 -16.06
N ALA A 311 -21.10 2.85 -15.79
CA ALA A 311 -21.40 3.90 -14.81
C ALA A 311 -21.68 3.39 -13.38
N SER A 312 -21.18 2.20 -13.04
CA SER A 312 -21.30 1.56 -11.72
C SER A 312 -20.08 1.89 -10.85
N THR A 313 -19.94 3.14 -10.42
CA THR A 313 -18.75 3.64 -9.70
C THR A 313 -18.84 3.52 -8.17
N GLN A 314 -19.84 2.79 -7.65
CA GLN A 314 -20.05 2.62 -6.22
C GLN A 314 -19.02 1.75 -5.51
N ASP A 315 -18.15 1.02 -6.20
CA ASP A 315 -17.13 0.19 -5.52
C ASP A 315 -15.71 0.78 -5.62
N ILE A 316 -15.62 2.00 -6.18
CA ILE A 316 -14.36 2.71 -6.32
C ILE A 316 -13.90 3.26 -4.97
N VAL A 317 -12.65 2.93 -4.61
CA VAL A 317 -11.93 3.40 -3.42
C VAL A 317 -10.78 4.30 -3.87
N TYR A 318 -10.58 5.41 -3.17
CA TYR A 318 -9.53 6.39 -3.40
C TYR A 318 -8.42 6.27 -2.35
N TYR A 319 -7.25 5.78 -2.76
CA TYR A 319 -6.06 5.71 -1.93
C TYR A 319 -5.25 7.01 -2.07
N VAL A 320 -5.29 7.86 -1.04
CA VAL A 320 -4.54 9.12 -0.99
C VAL A 320 -3.15 8.91 -0.42
N PHE A 321 -2.13 9.42 -1.10
CA PHE A 321 -0.73 9.27 -0.69
C PHE A 321 0.05 10.58 -0.58
N ASP A 322 -0.52 11.72 -0.98
CA ASP A 322 0.10 13.04 -0.77
C ASP A 322 -0.95 14.16 -0.60
N LEU A 323 -0.51 15.27 -0.02
CA LEU A 323 -1.30 16.46 0.32
C LEU A 323 -0.54 17.73 -0.09
N PRO A 324 -0.55 18.13 -1.37
CA PRO A 324 0.22 19.27 -1.85
C PRO A 324 -0.26 20.62 -1.32
N TYR A 325 -1.55 20.76 -0.97
CA TYR A 325 -2.12 21.96 -0.38
C TYR A 325 -3.13 21.59 0.70
N CYS A 326 -3.18 22.36 1.78
CA CYS A 326 -4.14 22.14 2.87
C CYS A 326 -4.29 23.39 3.73
N ALA A 327 -5.52 23.69 4.16
CA ALA A 327 -5.83 24.73 5.14
C ALA A 327 -5.18 26.09 4.81
N GLY A 328 -5.24 26.52 3.55
CA GLY A 328 -4.70 27.80 3.09
C GLY A 328 -3.17 27.87 2.99
N HIS A 329 -2.49 26.73 2.94
CA HIS A 329 -1.05 26.63 2.78
C HIS A 329 -0.66 25.73 1.61
N ASP A 330 0.42 26.11 0.94
CA ASP A 330 1.18 25.29 0.00
C ASP A 330 2.17 24.43 0.78
N LEU A 331 1.93 23.12 0.74
CA LEU A 331 2.78 22.13 1.38
C LEU A 331 3.81 21.57 0.40
N ARG A 332 3.80 21.92 -0.90
CA ARG A 332 4.78 21.37 -1.86
C ARG A 332 6.25 21.56 -1.45
N PRO A 333 6.66 22.69 -0.83
CA PRO A 333 8.02 22.86 -0.32
C PRO A 333 8.35 22.04 0.94
N VAL A 334 7.34 21.52 1.65
CA VAL A 334 7.50 20.71 2.87
C VAL A 334 8.03 19.32 2.50
N PRO A 335 8.95 18.71 3.27
CA PRO A 335 9.40 17.33 3.06
C PRO A 335 8.26 16.31 3.04
N LEU A 336 8.37 15.29 2.17
CA LEU A 336 7.33 14.26 2.00
C LEU A 336 6.90 13.60 3.32
N ARG A 337 7.86 13.26 4.19
CA ARG A 337 7.59 12.65 5.51
C ARG A 337 6.60 13.48 6.32
N GLU A 338 6.78 14.80 6.31
CA GLU A 338 5.93 15.74 7.05
C GLU A 338 4.58 15.93 6.34
N ARG A 339 4.55 16.04 5.00
CA ARG A 339 3.28 16.11 4.25
C ARG A 339 2.40 14.89 4.49
N ARG A 340 3.00 13.69 4.46
CA ARG A 340 2.33 12.42 4.76
C ARG A 340 1.83 12.36 6.19
N ALA A 341 2.60 12.85 7.17
CA ALA A 341 2.13 12.93 8.55
C ALA A 341 0.91 13.83 8.72
N VAL A 342 0.87 14.98 8.02
CA VAL A 342 -0.32 15.86 7.99
C VAL A 342 -1.50 15.15 7.31
N LEU A 343 -1.27 14.52 6.16
CA LEU A 343 -2.30 13.77 5.44
C LEU A 343 -2.89 12.65 6.31
N LYS A 344 -2.05 11.87 6.98
CA LYS A 344 -2.48 10.75 7.83
C LYS A 344 -3.42 11.23 8.93
N ARG A 345 -3.01 12.26 9.69
CA ARG A 345 -3.87 12.89 10.71
C ARG A 345 -5.17 13.41 10.12
N LEU A 346 -5.10 14.01 8.93
CA LEU A 346 -6.28 14.55 8.26
C LEU A 346 -7.30 13.45 7.92
N ILE A 347 -6.85 12.33 7.36
CA ILE A 347 -7.71 11.21 6.97
C ILE A 347 -8.22 10.44 8.20
N GLU A 348 -7.40 10.27 9.24
CA GLU A 348 -7.82 9.66 10.52
C GLU A 348 -8.87 10.50 11.27
N ALA A 349 -8.81 11.82 11.16
CA ALA A 349 -9.80 12.72 11.77
C ALA A 349 -11.12 12.79 10.99
N HIS A 350 -11.13 12.41 9.71
CA HIS A 350 -12.28 12.52 8.81
C HIS A 350 -12.48 11.21 8.05
N THR A 351 -12.72 10.11 8.79
CA THR A 351 -12.77 8.78 8.21
C THR A 351 -13.91 8.60 7.21
N GLN A 352 -13.64 7.89 6.12
CA GLN A 352 -14.61 7.56 5.10
C GLN A 352 -14.20 6.24 4.42
N PRO A 353 -15.04 5.19 4.33
CA PRO A 353 -14.62 3.89 3.81
C PRO A 353 -14.07 3.91 2.38
N ARG A 354 -14.50 4.90 1.59
CA ARG A 354 -14.09 5.13 0.20
C ARG A 354 -12.79 5.92 0.05
N VAL A 355 -12.28 6.54 1.11
CA VAL A 355 -11.06 7.35 1.07
C VAL A 355 -10.08 6.80 2.09
N ARG A 356 -9.00 6.20 1.60
CA ARG A 356 -8.03 5.48 2.42
C ARG A 356 -6.66 6.12 2.29
N TYR A 357 -5.94 6.22 3.40
CA TYR A 357 -4.54 6.60 3.36
C TYR A 357 -3.70 5.45 2.77
N SER A 358 -2.78 5.77 1.87
CA SER A 358 -1.78 4.83 1.34
C SER A 358 -0.68 4.63 2.38
N GLU A 359 -0.73 3.50 3.07
CA GLU A 359 0.28 3.13 4.07
C GLU A 359 1.65 2.86 3.43
N ASP A 360 2.69 3.22 4.17
CA ASP A 360 4.07 2.82 3.89
C ASP A 360 4.52 1.66 4.77
N PHE A 361 5.55 0.95 4.32
CA PHE A 361 6.03 -0.26 4.98
C PHE A 361 7.44 -0.06 5.55
N ASP A 362 7.61 -0.47 6.80
CA ASP A 362 8.90 -0.48 7.50
C ASP A 362 9.54 -1.88 7.38
N VAL A 363 9.86 -2.25 6.14
CA VAL A 363 10.41 -3.56 5.73
C VAL A 363 11.48 -3.30 4.67
N PRO A 364 12.57 -4.09 4.59
CA PRO A 364 13.54 -3.97 3.52
C PRO A 364 12.86 -3.95 2.13
N PRO A 365 13.16 -2.98 1.26
CA PRO A 365 12.39 -2.75 0.05
C PRO A 365 12.53 -3.88 -0.98
N GLU A 366 13.63 -4.64 -0.95
CA GLU A 366 13.82 -5.84 -1.78
C GLU A 366 12.85 -6.96 -1.37
N GLU A 367 12.71 -7.19 -0.07
CA GLU A 367 11.77 -8.17 0.48
C GLU A 367 10.33 -7.74 0.20
N LEU A 368 10.02 -6.47 0.44
CA LEU A 368 8.71 -5.90 0.16
C LEU A 368 8.36 -6.00 -1.32
N LEU A 369 9.28 -5.68 -2.23
CA LEU A 369 9.08 -5.80 -3.66
C LEU A 369 8.78 -7.25 -4.03
N LYS A 370 9.58 -8.19 -3.51
CA LYS A 370 9.35 -9.62 -3.72
C LYS A 370 7.94 -10.03 -3.25
N THR A 371 7.53 -9.60 -2.06
CA THR A 371 6.17 -9.86 -1.54
C THR A 371 5.08 -9.28 -2.43
N MET A 372 5.22 -8.04 -2.91
CA MET A 372 4.26 -7.45 -3.85
C MET A 372 4.15 -8.27 -5.14
N CYS A 373 5.28 -8.82 -5.62
CA CYS A 373 5.29 -9.65 -6.82
C CYS A 373 4.65 -11.01 -6.60
N ASP A 374 4.91 -11.64 -5.45
CA ASP A 374 4.29 -12.91 -5.04
C ASP A 374 2.77 -12.76 -4.89
N LEU A 375 2.30 -11.59 -4.42
CA LEU A 375 0.89 -11.22 -4.33
C LEU A 375 0.27 -10.75 -5.67
N ARG A 376 1.04 -10.78 -6.76
CA ARG A 376 0.64 -10.29 -8.10
C ARG A 376 0.16 -8.84 -8.11
N MET A 377 0.65 -8.02 -7.18
CA MET A 377 0.46 -6.57 -7.22
C MET A 377 1.37 -5.95 -8.28
N GLU A 378 1.09 -4.71 -8.67
CA GLU A 378 1.83 -4.08 -9.76
C GLU A 378 3.31 -3.82 -9.40
N GLY A 379 3.58 -3.52 -8.12
CA GLY A 379 4.92 -3.32 -7.58
C GLY A 379 4.93 -2.29 -6.45
N LEU A 380 5.97 -1.45 -6.40
CA LEU A 380 6.17 -0.45 -5.37
C LEU A 380 6.41 0.94 -5.95
N ILE A 381 6.02 1.96 -5.19
CA ILE A 381 6.47 3.34 -5.38
C ILE A 381 7.40 3.68 -4.23
N GLY A 382 8.68 3.91 -4.54
CA GLY A 382 9.65 4.45 -3.60
C GLY A 382 9.65 5.97 -3.68
N LYS A 383 9.63 6.66 -2.55
CA LYS A 383 9.63 8.13 -2.51
C LYS A 383 10.65 8.61 -1.48
N LYS A 384 11.55 9.50 -1.88
CA LYS A 384 12.58 10.04 -0.98
C LYS A 384 11.91 10.86 0.13
N ALA A 385 12.16 10.50 1.38
CA ALA A 385 11.43 11.00 2.55
C ALA A 385 11.56 12.53 2.75
N ASP A 386 12.72 13.07 2.38
CA ASP A 386 13.05 14.50 2.46
C ASP A 386 12.62 15.31 1.22
N SER A 387 11.97 14.68 0.23
CA SER A 387 11.67 15.34 -1.04
C SER A 387 10.47 16.29 -1.00
N THR A 388 10.60 17.40 -1.71
CA THR A 388 9.50 18.33 -2.02
C THR A 388 8.61 17.78 -3.13
N TYR A 389 7.35 18.23 -3.18
CA TYR A 389 6.44 17.89 -4.26
C TYR A 389 6.71 18.77 -5.49
N VAL A 390 6.91 18.17 -6.67
CA VAL A 390 7.10 18.90 -7.93
C VAL A 390 6.15 18.38 -9.01
N SER A 391 5.51 19.28 -9.75
CA SER A 391 4.55 18.94 -10.82
C SER A 391 5.25 18.52 -12.12
N ARG A 392 6.16 17.56 -12.03
CA ARG A 392 6.90 16.97 -13.17
C ARG A 392 7.40 15.57 -12.81
N ARG A 393 8.00 14.88 -13.76
CA ARG A 393 8.77 13.66 -13.48
C ARG A 393 9.99 14.00 -12.63
N SER A 394 10.22 13.21 -11.58
CA SER A 394 11.32 13.40 -10.64
C SER A 394 11.94 12.06 -10.28
N PRO A 395 13.27 11.99 -10.09
CA PRO A 395 13.93 10.80 -9.55
C PRO A 395 13.65 10.63 -8.05
N ALA A 396 13.13 11.65 -7.36
CA ALA A 396 12.75 11.53 -5.95
C ALA A 396 11.57 10.58 -5.73
N TRP A 397 10.79 10.29 -6.78
CA TRP A 397 9.75 9.27 -6.78
C TRP A 397 10.11 8.23 -7.84
N VAL A 398 10.31 6.99 -7.41
CA VAL A 398 10.67 5.87 -8.29
C VAL A 398 9.56 4.84 -8.31
N LYS A 399 9.37 4.17 -9.44
CA LYS A 399 8.46 3.03 -9.57
C LYS A 399 9.25 1.77 -9.86
N LEU A 400 8.95 0.73 -9.10
CA LEU A 400 9.44 -0.63 -9.25
C LEU A 400 8.26 -1.49 -9.70
N LYS A 401 8.46 -2.30 -10.73
CA LYS A 401 7.39 -3.14 -11.27
C LYS A 401 7.72 -4.61 -11.08
N CYS A 402 6.70 -5.39 -10.74
CA CYS A 402 6.82 -6.84 -10.63
C CYS A 402 6.77 -7.57 -11.97
N ILE A 403 6.07 -6.99 -12.93
CA ILE A 403 5.87 -7.52 -14.27
C ILE A 403 6.12 -6.43 -15.31
N GLN A 404 6.54 -6.83 -16.52
CA GLN A 404 6.64 -5.89 -17.62
C GLN A 404 5.24 -5.51 -18.07
N ARG A 405 4.86 -4.27 -17.76
CA ARG A 405 3.53 -3.73 -18.03
C ARG A 405 3.64 -2.28 -18.44
N GLN A 406 3.05 -1.93 -19.58
CA GLN A 406 3.15 -0.59 -20.15
C GLN A 406 1.96 -0.30 -21.08
N GLU A 407 1.72 0.98 -21.34
CA GLU A 407 0.82 1.43 -22.40
C GLU A 407 1.42 1.39 -23.81
N PHE A 408 0.58 1.05 -24.77
CA PHE A 408 0.87 0.96 -26.20
C PHE A 408 -0.28 1.59 -27.00
N VAL A 409 0.03 2.14 -28.17
CA VAL A 409 -0.97 2.71 -29.07
C VAL A 409 -1.45 1.62 -30.02
N ILE A 410 -2.76 1.51 -30.20
CA ILE A 410 -3.34 0.59 -31.18
C ILE A 410 -3.30 1.24 -32.56
N GLY A 411 -2.55 0.63 -33.49
CA GLY A 411 -2.46 1.08 -34.89
C GLY A 411 -3.26 0.22 -35.87
N GLY A 412 -3.82 -0.90 -35.41
CA GLY A 412 -4.69 -1.73 -36.23
C GLY A 412 -5.04 -3.04 -35.55
N TYR A 413 -5.66 -3.94 -36.31
CA TYR A 413 -6.02 -5.27 -35.85
C TYR A 413 -5.99 -6.30 -36.99
N THR A 414 -5.95 -7.58 -36.64
CA THR A 414 -6.05 -8.69 -37.59
C THR A 414 -7.47 -9.27 -37.60
N GLU A 415 -7.86 -9.90 -38.70
CA GLU A 415 -9.09 -10.71 -38.74
C GLU A 415 -9.10 -11.79 -37.65
N PRO A 416 -10.27 -12.14 -37.11
CA PRO A 416 -10.40 -13.28 -36.22
C PRO A 416 -10.15 -14.59 -36.98
N GLN A 417 -9.73 -15.63 -36.26
CA GLN A 417 -9.54 -16.98 -36.79
C GLN A 417 -10.32 -17.97 -35.92
N GLY A 418 -10.84 -19.04 -36.54
CA GLY A 418 -11.67 -20.04 -35.86
C GLY A 418 -12.99 -19.44 -35.33
N GLY A 419 -13.41 -19.87 -34.13
CA GLY A 419 -14.64 -19.40 -33.48
C GLY A 419 -14.55 -18.03 -32.78
N ARG A 420 -13.44 -17.30 -32.97
CA ARG A 420 -13.22 -16.00 -32.31
C ARG A 420 -14.09 -14.91 -32.91
N ILE A 421 -14.66 -14.05 -32.08
CA ILE A 421 -15.46 -12.89 -32.51
C ILE A 421 -14.63 -11.60 -32.56
N GLY A 422 -15.03 -10.68 -33.44
CA GLY A 422 -14.43 -9.34 -33.51
C GLY A 422 -13.13 -9.30 -34.28
N PHE A 423 -12.00 -9.42 -33.58
CA PHE A 423 -10.65 -9.36 -34.14
C PHE A 423 -9.76 -10.47 -33.58
N GLY A 424 -8.72 -10.84 -34.32
CA GLY A 424 -7.74 -11.84 -33.90
C GLY A 424 -6.69 -11.30 -32.92
N SER A 425 -6.07 -10.17 -33.26
CA SER A 425 -5.09 -9.50 -32.40
C SER A 425 -5.05 -8.01 -32.68
N LEU A 426 -4.65 -7.21 -31.68
CA LEU A 426 -4.34 -5.79 -31.86
C LEU A 426 -2.88 -5.62 -32.26
N LEU A 427 -2.62 -4.65 -33.14
CA LEU A 427 -1.30 -4.25 -33.59
C LEU A 427 -0.84 -3.05 -32.76
N LEU A 428 0.28 -3.21 -32.07
CA LEU A 428 0.72 -2.26 -31.06
C LEU A 428 1.91 -1.44 -31.56
N GLY A 429 1.94 -0.17 -31.15
CA GLY A 429 3.06 0.71 -31.39
C GLY A 429 3.39 1.66 -30.26
N LEU A 430 4.57 2.27 -30.38
CA LEU A 430 5.06 3.33 -29.51
C LEU A 430 5.57 4.49 -30.34
N TYR A 431 5.34 5.72 -29.88
CA TYR A 431 5.93 6.89 -30.52
C TYR A 431 7.42 6.98 -30.17
N ASP A 432 8.25 7.22 -31.20
CA ASP A 432 9.66 7.56 -31.03
C ASP A 432 9.86 9.07 -30.81
N GLU A 433 11.10 9.48 -30.58
CA GLU A 433 11.47 10.89 -30.36
C GLU A 433 11.18 11.78 -31.57
N ALA A 434 11.10 11.20 -32.78
CA ALA A 434 10.72 11.89 -34.01
C ALA A 434 9.19 11.96 -34.19
N GLY A 435 8.40 11.50 -33.22
CA GLY A 435 6.94 11.49 -33.28
C GLY A 435 6.36 10.46 -34.25
N LYS A 436 7.14 9.46 -34.66
CA LYS A 436 6.69 8.38 -35.55
C LYS A 436 6.24 7.17 -34.74
N LEU A 437 5.13 6.55 -35.15
CA LEU A 437 4.61 5.36 -34.47
C LEU A 437 5.35 4.11 -34.95
N ARG A 438 6.14 3.48 -34.08
CA ARG A 438 6.89 2.27 -34.36
C ARG A 438 6.13 1.04 -33.91
N TYR A 439 6.00 0.06 -34.80
CA TYR A 439 5.38 -1.21 -34.48
C TYR A 439 6.25 -2.01 -33.49
N VAL A 440 5.64 -2.56 -32.44
CA VAL A 440 6.36 -3.27 -31.36
C VAL A 440 5.79 -4.65 -31.05
N GLY A 441 4.78 -5.12 -31.78
CA GLY A 441 4.23 -6.46 -31.62
C GLY A 441 2.70 -6.51 -31.66
N ASN A 442 2.17 -7.69 -31.35
CA ASN A 442 0.74 -7.97 -31.34
C ASN A 442 0.29 -8.45 -29.96
N VAL A 443 -0.98 -8.23 -29.66
CA VAL A 443 -1.65 -8.84 -28.50
C VAL A 443 -2.94 -9.51 -28.93
N GLY A 444 -3.02 -10.82 -28.69
CA GLY A 444 -4.17 -11.66 -29.04
C GLY A 444 -4.88 -12.28 -27.85
N THR A 445 -4.41 -12.09 -26.63
CA THR A 445 -4.96 -12.71 -25.41
C THR A 445 -5.37 -11.64 -24.40
N GLY A 446 -6.14 -12.01 -23.37
CA GLY A 446 -6.60 -11.08 -22.33
C GLY A 446 -7.93 -10.38 -22.62
N PHE A 447 -8.71 -10.89 -23.58
CA PHE A 447 -10.03 -10.35 -23.92
C PHE A 447 -11.12 -11.36 -23.58
N ASP A 448 -12.21 -10.89 -22.99
CA ASP A 448 -13.48 -11.62 -22.95
C ASP A 448 -14.37 -11.21 -24.14
N ASP A 449 -15.47 -11.93 -24.34
CA ASP A 449 -16.40 -11.69 -25.47
C ASP A 449 -17.00 -10.28 -25.45
N ARG A 450 -17.25 -9.75 -24.25
CA ARG A 450 -17.80 -8.40 -24.07
C ARG A 450 -16.79 -7.35 -24.54
N THR A 451 -15.54 -7.48 -24.11
CA THR A 451 -14.44 -6.60 -24.47
C THR A 451 -14.14 -6.69 -25.96
N LEU A 452 -14.14 -7.90 -26.54
CA LEU A 452 -13.98 -8.08 -27.99
C LEU A 452 -15.05 -7.31 -28.77
N LYS A 453 -16.33 -7.45 -28.40
CA LYS A 453 -17.43 -6.71 -29.05
C LYS A 453 -17.27 -5.20 -28.91
N ALA A 454 -17.04 -4.71 -27.70
CA ALA A 454 -16.92 -3.28 -27.42
C ALA A 454 -15.71 -2.64 -28.14
N LEU A 455 -14.55 -3.31 -28.12
CA LEU A 455 -13.36 -2.84 -28.84
C LEU A 455 -13.56 -2.89 -30.35
N THR A 456 -14.19 -3.92 -30.89
CA THR A 456 -14.47 -4.01 -32.33
C THR A 456 -15.28 -2.81 -32.82
N ALA A 457 -16.30 -2.38 -32.06
CA ALA A 457 -17.06 -1.18 -32.39
C ALA A 457 -16.18 0.07 -32.41
N LYS A 458 -15.38 0.30 -31.36
CA LYS A 458 -14.45 1.44 -31.27
C LYS A 458 -13.40 1.44 -32.38
N LEU A 459 -12.89 0.28 -32.77
CA LEU A 459 -11.90 0.14 -33.84
C LEU A 459 -12.50 0.50 -35.20
N ARG A 460 -13.73 0.05 -35.49
CA ARG A 460 -14.44 0.38 -36.74
C ARG A 460 -14.72 1.88 -36.89
N GLU A 461 -14.96 2.61 -35.81
CA GLU A 461 -15.10 4.07 -35.85
C GLU A 461 -13.79 4.79 -36.22
N LEU A 462 -12.66 4.12 -36.02
CA LEU A 462 -11.33 4.65 -36.25
C LEU A 462 -10.70 4.10 -37.54
N ASP A 463 -11.45 3.37 -38.35
CA ASP A 463 -10.95 2.73 -39.56
C ASP A 463 -10.28 3.74 -40.50
N THR A 464 -9.21 3.29 -41.16
CA THR A 464 -8.43 4.11 -42.09
C THR A 464 -7.76 3.25 -43.14
N GLN A 465 -7.55 3.80 -44.33
CA GLN A 465 -6.76 3.15 -45.38
C GLN A 465 -5.25 3.41 -45.21
N GLU A 466 -4.89 4.45 -44.46
CA GLU A 466 -3.50 4.80 -44.19
C GLU A 466 -2.93 3.96 -43.05
N MET A 467 -1.80 3.30 -43.30
CA MET A 467 -1.06 2.58 -42.27
C MET A 467 -0.45 3.60 -41.29
N PRO A 468 -0.76 3.54 -39.99
CA PRO A 468 -0.28 4.55 -39.04
C PRO A 468 1.16 4.33 -38.59
N PHE A 469 1.71 3.13 -38.83
CA PHE A 469 3.09 2.79 -38.48
C PHE A 469 4.08 3.42 -39.46
N ALA A 470 5.22 3.85 -38.94
CA ALA A 470 6.31 4.45 -39.73
C ALA A 470 6.90 3.50 -40.78
N GLU A 471 6.88 2.20 -40.47
CA GLU A 471 7.40 1.13 -41.30
C GLU A 471 6.39 -0.01 -41.31
N ARG A 472 6.26 -0.66 -42.47
CA ARG A 472 5.37 -1.80 -42.60
C ARG A 472 5.95 -2.96 -41.78
N PRO A 473 5.17 -3.56 -40.87
CA PRO A 473 5.64 -4.72 -40.14
C PRO A 473 6.06 -5.85 -41.10
N ALA A 474 7.19 -6.51 -40.81
CA ALA A 474 7.72 -7.58 -41.66
C ALA A 474 6.71 -8.73 -41.83
N ARG A 475 6.73 -9.40 -42.99
CA ARG A 475 5.95 -10.64 -43.20
C ARG A 475 6.33 -11.66 -42.12
N GLY A 476 5.33 -12.23 -41.44
CA GLY A 476 5.53 -13.18 -40.34
C GLY A 476 5.74 -12.55 -38.96
N ALA A 477 5.82 -11.22 -38.82
CA ALA A 477 5.97 -10.52 -37.54
C ALA A 477 4.70 -10.53 -36.65
N GLY A 478 3.75 -11.43 -36.89
CA GLY A 478 2.44 -11.50 -36.22
C GLY A 478 1.23 -11.33 -37.15
N PHE A 479 1.47 -11.02 -38.44
CA PHE A 479 0.46 -11.10 -39.52
C PHE A 479 0.52 -12.45 -40.22
N ALA A 480 0.61 -13.55 -39.47
CA ALA A 480 0.67 -14.89 -40.05
C ALA A 480 -0.65 -15.20 -40.80
N GLY A 481 -0.73 -14.78 -42.06
CA GLY A 481 -1.77 -15.12 -43.03
C GLY A 481 -2.90 -14.10 -43.26
N GLY A 482 -3.06 -13.04 -42.46
CA GLY A 482 -4.24 -12.15 -42.53
C GLY A 482 -3.97 -10.73 -43.06
N LYS A 483 -4.95 -10.15 -43.78
CA LYS A 483 -4.94 -8.73 -44.16
C LYS A 483 -5.13 -7.87 -42.90
N PRO A 484 -4.23 -6.91 -42.60
CA PRO A 484 -4.43 -6.00 -41.47
C PRO A 484 -5.49 -4.96 -41.77
N HIS A 485 -6.25 -4.60 -40.75
CA HIS A 485 -7.12 -3.43 -40.73
C HIS A 485 -6.42 -2.32 -39.96
N TRP A 486 -6.26 -1.16 -40.59
CA TRP A 486 -5.59 -0.02 -39.98
C TRP A 486 -6.60 0.85 -39.26
N VAL A 487 -6.20 1.36 -38.09
CA VAL A 487 -7.01 2.32 -37.35
C VAL A 487 -6.20 3.58 -37.06
N LYS A 488 -6.89 4.72 -36.98
CA LYS A 488 -6.30 5.98 -36.53
C LYS A 488 -5.72 5.75 -35.13
N PRO A 489 -4.45 6.11 -34.88
CA PRO A 489 -3.71 5.75 -33.66
C PRO A 489 -4.13 6.62 -32.46
N LYS A 490 -5.38 6.46 -32.04
CA LYS A 490 -6.02 7.23 -30.97
C LYS A 490 -6.24 6.43 -29.69
N LEU A 491 -6.41 5.12 -29.81
CA LEU A 491 -6.64 4.25 -28.65
C LEU A 491 -5.31 3.83 -28.03
N VAL A 492 -5.25 3.92 -26.71
CA VAL A 492 -4.14 3.44 -25.90
C VAL A 492 -4.60 2.20 -25.15
N ALA A 493 -3.82 1.14 -25.19
CA ALA A 493 -4.03 -0.10 -24.46
C ALA A 493 -2.88 -0.33 -23.48
N GLU A 494 -3.21 -0.77 -22.28
CA GLU A 494 -2.25 -1.26 -21.31
C GLU A 494 -2.07 -2.76 -21.48
N ILE A 495 -0.82 -3.19 -21.57
CA ILE A 495 -0.43 -4.54 -21.96
C ILE A 495 0.59 -5.06 -20.95
N VAL A 496 0.36 -6.28 -20.47
CA VAL A 496 1.34 -7.07 -19.72
C VAL A 496 2.09 -7.94 -20.73
N PHE A 497 3.40 -8.04 -20.59
CA PHE A 497 4.26 -8.84 -21.47
C PHE A 497 5.40 -9.45 -20.66
N SER A 498 6.15 -10.41 -21.23
CA SER A 498 7.25 -11.06 -20.51
C SER A 498 8.57 -10.34 -20.68
N GLU A 499 8.90 -9.93 -21.90
CA GLU A 499 10.18 -9.29 -22.21
C GLU A 499 10.13 -8.41 -23.46
N TRP A 500 11.14 -7.54 -23.56
CA TRP A 500 11.51 -6.85 -24.79
C TRP A 500 12.57 -7.65 -25.54
N THR A 501 12.33 -7.96 -26.81
CA THR A 501 13.32 -8.58 -27.68
C THR A 501 14.43 -7.59 -28.06
N ARG A 502 15.54 -8.12 -28.58
CA ARG A 502 16.65 -7.31 -29.14
C ARG A 502 16.17 -6.36 -30.24
N ASP A 503 15.19 -6.79 -31.03
CA ASP A 503 14.57 -5.99 -32.10
C ASP A 503 13.51 -5.00 -31.59
N GLY A 504 13.39 -4.81 -30.27
CA GLY A 504 12.45 -3.88 -29.67
C GLY A 504 10.99 -4.30 -29.77
N ARG A 505 10.71 -5.61 -29.80
CA ARG A 505 9.33 -6.16 -29.80
C ARG A 505 8.96 -6.73 -28.45
N ILE A 506 7.67 -6.81 -28.14
CA ILE A 506 7.16 -7.46 -26.93
C ILE A 506 6.87 -8.95 -27.18
N ARG A 507 7.02 -9.77 -26.15
CA ARG A 507 6.68 -11.21 -26.16
C ARG A 507 5.66 -11.57 -25.10
N GLN A 508 4.86 -12.61 -25.39
CA GLN A 508 3.80 -13.14 -24.50
C GLN A 508 2.87 -12.02 -23.98
N ALA A 509 2.44 -11.15 -24.90
CA ALA A 509 1.60 -10.01 -24.58
C ALA A 509 0.17 -10.44 -24.23
N VAL A 510 -0.38 -9.86 -23.17
CA VAL A 510 -1.75 -10.03 -22.68
C VAL A 510 -2.38 -8.66 -22.53
N PHE A 511 -3.56 -8.47 -23.11
CA PHE A 511 -4.31 -7.24 -23.00
C PHE A 511 -4.81 -7.10 -21.56
N HIS A 512 -4.56 -5.94 -20.97
CA HIS A 512 -5.05 -5.63 -19.63
C HIS A 512 -6.26 -4.72 -19.69
N GLY A 513 -6.20 -3.66 -20.49
CA GLY A 513 -7.29 -2.69 -20.58
C GLY A 513 -7.00 -1.49 -21.48
N LEU A 514 -8.00 -0.64 -21.75
CA LEU A 514 -7.78 0.63 -22.45
C LEU A 514 -7.29 1.75 -21.51
N ARG A 515 -6.67 2.80 -22.03
CA ARG A 515 -6.28 3.99 -21.24
C ARG A 515 -6.85 5.24 -21.87
N SER A 516 -8.10 5.54 -21.52
CA SER A 516 -8.80 6.75 -21.96
C SER A 516 -8.31 8.03 -21.25
N ASP A 517 -7.58 7.87 -20.15
CA ASP A 517 -6.99 8.95 -19.38
C ASP A 517 -5.72 9.52 -20.02
N LYS A 518 -5.12 8.86 -21.04
CA LYS A 518 -3.83 9.23 -21.63
C LYS A 518 -3.92 9.56 -23.12
N PRO A 519 -3.25 10.62 -23.60
CA PRO A 519 -3.18 10.90 -25.03
C PRO A 519 -2.20 9.92 -25.73
N ALA A 520 -2.63 9.34 -26.86
CA ALA A 520 -1.83 8.36 -27.61
C ALA A 520 -0.43 8.88 -28.00
N LYS A 521 -0.32 10.16 -28.38
CA LYS A 521 0.96 10.77 -28.78
C LYS A 521 2.00 10.85 -27.65
N ALA A 522 1.59 10.72 -26.39
CA ALA A 522 2.52 10.75 -25.25
C ALA A 522 3.09 9.36 -24.90
N ILE A 523 2.64 8.31 -25.59
CA ILE A 523 3.00 6.93 -25.27
C ILE A 523 4.29 6.55 -25.98
N THR A 524 5.37 6.49 -25.20
CA THR A 524 6.75 6.19 -25.63
C THR A 524 7.30 5.00 -24.84
N ARG A 525 8.41 4.40 -25.27
CA ARG A 525 9.02 3.27 -24.56
C ARG A 525 9.51 3.68 -23.18
N GLU A 526 9.04 2.99 -22.14
CA GLU A 526 9.63 3.16 -20.81
C GLU A 526 11.00 2.48 -20.78
N LYS A 527 12.03 3.25 -20.43
CA LYS A 527 13.37 2.72 -20.17
C LYS A 527 13.65 2.93 -18.69
N PRO A 528 14.05 1.88 -17.96
CA PRO A 528 14.54 2.07 -16.60
C PRO A 528 15.76 2.98 -16.63
N MET A 529 15.78 3.95 -15.73
CA MET A 529 16.97 4.76 -15.51
C MET A 529 17.87 4.01 -14.54
N PRO A 530 19.15 3.79 -14.87
CA PRO A 530 20.14 3.47 -13.85
C PRO A 530 20.10 4.63 -12.85
N LEU A 531 19.74 4.35 -11.61
CA LEU A 531 20.04 5.31 -10.55
C LEU A 531 21.55 5.25 -10.40
N GLU A 532 22.26 6.26 -10.90
CA GLU A 532 23.63 6.49 -10.46
C GLU A 532 23.57 6.50 -8.93
N ASP A 533 24.41 5.69 -8.29
CA ASP A 533 24.81 5.87 -6.91
C ASP A 533 25.33 7.30 -6.83
N THR A 534 24.43 8.25 -6.56
CA THR A 534 24.79 9.65 -6.36
C THR A 534 25.62 9.63 -5.10
N LYS A 535 26.94 9.51 -5.29
CA LYS A 535 27.93 9.62 -4.24
C LYS A 535 27.52 10.87 -3.46
N PRO A 536 27.25 10.75 -2.15
CA PRO A 536 26.88 11.93 -1.38
C PRO A 536 27.92 13.02 -1.64
N LYS A 537 27.51 14.29 -1.70
CA LYS A 537 28.48 15.40 -1.70
C LYS A 537 29.44 15.13 -0.54
N ARG A 538 30.72 14.96 -0.89
CA ARG A 538 31.80 14.62 0.05
C ARG A 538 31.71 15.58 1.24
N ALA A 539 31.71 15.04 2.45
CA ALA A 539 31.92 15.86 3.62
C ALA A 539 33.32 16.49 3.52
N ALA A 540 33.45 17.78 3.86
CA ALA A 540 34.78 18.39 3.94
C ALA A 540 35.54 17.72 5.10
N LEU A 541 36.54 16.91 4.77
CA LEU A 541 37.39 16.29 5.77
C LEU A 541 38.26 17.38 6.45
N PRO A 542 38.58 17.25 7.75
CA PRO A 542 39.51 18.15 8.42
C PRO A 542 40.84 18.28 7.66
N ALA A 543 41.38 19.49 7.60
CA ALA A 543 42.65 19.75 6.93
C ALA A 543 43.77 18.85 7.52
N GLY A 544 44.40 18.04 6.67
CA GLY A 544 45.48 17.12 7.06
C GLY A 544 45.10 15.64 7.18
N LEU A 545 43.81 15.28 7.17
CA LEU A 545 43.38 13.88 7.24
C LEU A 545 43.51 13.18 5.88
N LYS A 546 44.46 12.23 5.77
CA LYS A 546 44.60 11.35 4.59
C LYS A 546 43.98 9.97 4.87
N VAL A 547 42.97 9.59 4.10
CA VAL A 547 42.36 8.25 4.16
C VAL A 547 43.06 7.31 3.19
N THR A 548 43.77 6.31 3.70
CA THR A 548 44.40 5.26 2.88
C THR A 548 43.40 4.18 2.49
N ASN A 549 43.46 3.71 1.24
CA ASN A 549 42.52 2.73 0.66
C ASN A 549 41.04 3.13 0.84
N PRO A 550 40.65 4.32 0.34
CA PRO A 550 39.31 4.88 0.56
C PRO A 550 38.19 3.97 0.04
N GLU A 551 38.42 3.29 -1.09
CA GLU A 551 37.45 2.42 -1.75
C GLU A 551 37.38 1.01 -1.15
N ARG A 552 38.19 0.71 -0.12
CA ARG A 552 38.14 -0.61 0.53
C ARG A 552 36.78 -0.80 1.20
N VAL A 553 36.04 -1.82 0.78
CA VAL A 553 34.83 -2.28 1.47
C VAL A 553 35.22 -2.80 2.85
N ILE A 554 34.68 -2.18 3.89
CA ILE A 554 34.94 -2.54 5.30
C ILE A 554 33.85 -3.45 5.86
N ASP A 555 32.64 -3.39 5.29
CA ASP A 555 31.54 -4.27 5.61
C ASP A 555 30.97 -4.86 4.31
N PRO A 556 31.28 -6.14 4.01
CA PRO A 556 30.78 -6.82 2.82
C PRO A 556 29.25 -6.96 2.76
N SER A 557 28.55 -6.91 3.89
CA SER A 557 27.09 -7.09 3.94
C SER A 557 26.33 -5.82 3.54
N THR A 558 26.90 -4.65 3.82
CA THR A 558 26.32 -3.34 3.49
C THR A 558 27.01 -2.67 2.30
N GLY A 559 28.20 -3.14 1.92
CA GLY A 559 29.03 -2.53 0.87
C GLY A 559 29.69 -1.22 1.29
N ILE A 560 29.64 -0.86 2.58
CA ILE A 560 30.20 0.39 3.10
C ILE A 560 31.72 0.39 2.89
N THR A 561 32.24 1.50 2.36
CA THR A 561 33.68 1.69 2.17
C THR A 561 34.33 2.41 3.35
N LYS A 562 35.65 2.27 3.46
CA LYS A 562 36.44 2.95 4.50
C LYS A 562 36.28 4.46 4.46
N LEU A 563 36.17 5.05 3.27
CA LEU A 563 35.92 6.49 3.12
C LEU A 563 34.54 6.89 3.64
N GLU A 564 33.50 6.10 3.35
CA GLU A 564 32.13 6.39 3.79
C GLU A 564 32.00 6.39 5.32
N LEU A 565 32.71 5.50 6.01
CA LEU A 565 32.78 5.52 7.47
C LEU A 565 33.46 6.78 8.00
N VAL A 566 34.55 7.21 7.37
CA VAL A 566 35.27 8.43 7.75
C VAL A 566 34.40 9.67 7.50
N GLU A 567 33.69 9.72 6.37
CA GLU A 567 32.75 10.81 6.06
C GLU A 567 31.55 10.83 7.02
N TYR A 568 31.10 9.67 7.52
CA TYR A 568 30.07 9.58 8.56
C TYR A 568 30.56 10.26 9.86
N TYR A 569 31.73 9.88 10.36
CA TYR A 569 32.31 10.52 11.56
C TYR A 569 32.70 11.98 11.36
N ALA A 570 32.89 12.45 10.12
CA ALA A 570 33.13 13.87 9.85
C ALA A 570 31.85 14.72 9.93
N ARG A 571 30.66 14.10 10.01
CA ARG A 571 29.35 14.78 10.07
C ARG A 571 28.72 14.80 11.46
N VAL A 572 29.26 14.03 12.40
CA VAL A 572 28.82 13.91 13.80
C VAL A 572 29.90 14.53 14.67
#